data_AF-A0AA86XVP0-F1
#
_entry.id   AF-A0AA86XVP0-F1
#
_cell.length_a   1.000
_cell.length_b   1.000
_cell.length_c   1.000
_cell.angle_alpha   90.00
_cell.angle_beta   90.00
_cell.angle_gamma   90.00
#
_symmetry.space_group_name_H-M   'P 1'
#
loop_
_entity.id
_entity.type
_entity.pdbx_description
1 polymer ?
#
loop_
_entity_poly.entity_id
_entity_poly.type
_entity_poly.pdbx_seq_one_letter_code
_entity_poly.pdbx_strand_id
1 'polypeptide(L)' 'MGMDIRLARIDDRLIHGQVATAWSKMTGINRIIVVSDEVANDQLRKFLLKEAAPPGIKSNVVTVAKM' A
#
# COMPACT_ATOMS: atom_id res chain seq x y z
N MET A 1 21.50 -0.83 -4.41
CA MET A 1 20.48 -1.25 -3.42
C MET A 1 19.15 -1.35 -4.16
N GLY A 2 18.53 -2.54 -4.13
CA GLY A 2 17.24 -2.80 -4.79
C GLY A 2 16.07 -2.73 -3.81
N MET A 3 14.86 -2.95 -4.32
CA MET A 3 13.66 -3.11 -3.51
C MET A 3 13.66 -4.49 -2.85
N ASP A 4 13.48 -4.56 -1.53
CA ASP A 4 13.26 -5.80 -0.78
C ASP A 4 11.75 -6.01 -0.54
N ILE A 5 11.16 -7.04 -1.16
CA ILE A 5 9.74 -7.35 -1.06
C ILE A 5 9.54 -8.34 0.09
N ARG A 6 9.09 -7.82 1.25
CA ARG A 6 8.87 -8.63 2.46
C ARG A 6 7.55 -9.41 2.45
N LEU A 7 6.54 -8.92 1.72
CA LEU A 7 5.20 -9.50 1.65
C LEU A 7 4.49 -9.05 0.37
N ALA A 8 3.80 -9.98 -0.29
CA ALA A 8 2.78 -9.69 -1.28
C ALA A 8 1.41 -10.15 -0.74
N ARG A 9 0.39 -9.29 -0.81
CA ARG A 9 -0.95 -9.57 -0.29
C ARG A 9 -2.00 -9.17 -1.33
N ILE A 10 -2.98 -10.05 -1.54
CA ILE A 10 -4.16 -9.77 -2.36
C ILE A 10 -5.33 -9.49 -1.40
N ASP A 11 -5.91 -8.30 -1.52
CA ASP A 11 -7.05 -7.83 -0.72
C ASP A 11 -7.74 -6.71 -1.50
N ASP A 12 -9.02 -6.86 -1.80
CA ASP A 12 -9.84 -5.89 -2.56
C ASP A 12 -10.04 -4.57 -1.80
N ARG A 13 -9.95 -4.60 -0.47
CA ARG A 13 -10.06 -3.43 0.41
C ARG A 13 -8.75 -2.69 0.61
N LEU A 14 -7.63 -3.24 0.12
CA LEU A 14 -6.32 -2.59 0.10
C LEU A 14 -5.83 -2.17 1.51
N ILE A 15 -5.68 -0.87 1.78
CA ILE A 15 -5.24 -0.36 3.06
C ILE A 15 -6.49 -0.03 3.90
N HIS A 16 -6.79 -0.87 4.89
CA HIS A 16 -7.94 -0.69 5.76
C HIS A 16 -7.71 -1.23 7.18
N GLY A 17 -8.39 -0.60 8.14
CA GLY A 17 -8.43 -1.01 9.54
C GLY A 17 -7.04 -1.22 10.16
N GLN A 18 -6.96 -2.15 11.11
CA GLN A 18 -5.70 -2.51 11.77
C GLN A 18 -4.89 -3.56 11.00
N VAL A 19 -5.42 -4.10 9.90
CA VAL A 19 -4.78 -5.17 9.14
C VAL A 19 -3.48 -4.69 8.52
N ALA A 20 -3.47 -3.51 7.89
CA ALA A 20 -2.25 -2.92 7.32
C ALA A 20 -1.19 -2.62 8.40
N THR A 21 -1.62 -2.14 9.58
CA THR A 21 -0.75 -1.87 10.73
C THR A 21 -0.09 -3.15 11.25
N ALA A 22 -0.87 -4.22 11.43
CA ALA A 22 -0.37 -5.49 11.92
C ALA A 22 0.69 -6.08 10.97
N TRP A 23 0.41 -6.12 9.66
CA TRP A 23 1.36 -6.60 8.66
C TRP A 23 2.62 -5.73 8.60
N SER A 24 2.48 -4.41 8.70
CA SER A 24 3.63 -3.50 8.65
C SER A 24 4.60 -3.76 9.82
N LYS A 25 4.05 -3.95 11.03
CA LYS A 25 4.84 -4.28 12.22
C LYS A 25 5.49 -5.66 12.13
N MET A 26 4.73 -6.68 11.68
CA MET A 26 5.24 -8.06 11.59
C MET A 26 6.34 -8.23 10.54
N THR A 27 6.25 -7.51 9.43
CA THR A 27 7.19 -7.62 8.31
C THR A 27 8.37 -6.66 8.39
N GLY A 28 8.27 -5.61 9.22
CA GLY A 28 9.30 -4.59 9.39
C GLY A 28 9.43 -3.66 8.17
N ILE A 29 8.40 -3.54 7.34
CA ILE A 29 8.41 -2.66 6.16
C ILE A 29 8.33 -1.19 6.56
N ASN A 30 8.82 -0.32 5.67
CA ASN A 30 8.68 1.14 5.78
C ASN A 30 7.85 1.75 4.62
N ARG A 31 7.36 0.90 3.71
CA ARG A 31 6.59 1.31 2.54
C ARG A 31 5.55 0.26 2.15
N ILE A 32 4.35 0.72 1.81
CA ILE A 32 3.30 -0.06 1.14
C ILE A 32 3.13 0.48 -0.28
N ILE A 33 3.05 -0.43 -1.25
CA ILE A 33 2.72 -0.11 -2.65
C ILE A 33 1.43 -0.84 -3.00
N VAL A 34 0.37 -0.07 -3.26
CA VAL A 34 -0.87 -0.57 -3.85
C VAL A 34 -0.70 -0.56 -5.37
N VAL A 35 -0.84 -1.73 -5.99
CA VAL A 35 -0.73 -1.90 -7.44
C VAL A 35 -2.12 -2.17 -8.00
N SER A 36 -2.74 -1.15 -8.60
CA SER A 36 -4.08 -1.25 -9.19
C SER A 36 -4.29 -0.10 -10.17
N ASP A 37 -4.58 -0.42 -11.44
CA ASP A 37 -4.82 0.59 -12.47
C ASP A 37 -6.08 1.41 -12.19
N GLU A 38 -7.14 0.75 -11.74
CA GLU A 38 -8.40 1.40 -11.38
C GLU A 38 -8.18 2.44 -10.27
N VAL A 39 -7.55 2.02 -9.17
CA VAL A 39 -7.32 2.91 -8.03
C VAL A 39 -6.28 3.98 -8.41
N ALA A 40 -5.24 3.63 -9.17
CA ALA A 40 -4.23 4.60 -9.60
C ALA A 40 -4.79 5.73 -10.49
N ASN A 41 -5.96 5.55 -11.08
CA ASN A 41 -6.67 6.56 -11.86
C ASN A 41 -7.82 7.25 -11.10
N ASP A 42 -8.15 6.80 -9.89
CA ASP A 42 -9.16 7.43 -9.02
C ASP A 42 -8.48 8.31 -7.94
N GLN A 43 -8.59 9.63 -8.09
CA GLN A 43 -7.92 10.58 -7.19
C GLN A 43 -8.43 10.50 -5.75
N LEU A 44 -9.74 10.32 -5.56
CA LEU A 44 -10.33 10.25 -4.22
C LEU A 44 -9.87 8.98 -3.51
N ARG A 45 -9.95 7.82 -4.18
CA ARG A 45 -9.51 6.56 -3.59
C ARG A 45 -8.01 6.56 -3.29
N LYS A 46 -7.18 7.14 -4.16
CA LYS A 46 -5.74 7.31 -3.90
C LYS A 46 -5.47 8.15 -2.67
N PHE A 47 -6.19 9.25 -2.52
CA PHE A 47 -6.06 10.13 -1.36
C PHE A 47 -6.45 9.36 -0.09
N LEU A 48 -7.62 8.74 -0.06
CA LEU A 48 -8.12 7.99 1.10
C LEU A 48 -7.17 6.85 1.52
N LEU A 49 -6.60 6.12 0.56
CA LEU A 49 -5.65 5.03 0.87
C LEU A 49 -4.31 5.53 1.40
N LYS A 50 -3.88 6.73 1.00
CA LYS A 50 -2.68 7.35 1.57
C LYS A 50 -2.92 7.78 3.01
N GLU A 51 -4.09 8.36 3.29
CA GLU A 51 -4.49 8.75 4.65
C GLU A 51 -4.72 7.53 5.57
N ALA A 52 -5.16 6.39 5.01
CA ALA A 52 -5.33 5.15 5.74
C ALA A 52 -3.99 4.43 6.08
N ALA A 53 -2.86 4.91 5.56
CA ALA A 53 -1.57 4.28 5.77
C ALA A 53 -1.15 4.36 7.26
N PRO A 54 -0.52 3.31 7.81
CA PRO A 54 -0.05 3.35 9.19
C PRO A 54 0.96 4.49 9.42
N PRO A 55 1.00 5.11 10.61
CA PRO A 55 1.95 6.17 10.92
C PRO A 55 3.40 5.75 10.64
N GLY A 56 4.16 6.62 9.97
CA GLY A 56 5.57 6.37 9.63
C GLY A 56 5.80 5.45 8.43
N ILE A 57 4.75 4.89 7.81
CA ILE A 57 4.84 4.05 6.61
C ILE A 57 4.52 4.88 5.36
N LYS A 58 5.41 4.87 4.37
CA LYS A 58 5.15 5.53 3.08
C LYS A 58 4.12 4.73 2.28
N SER A 59 3.13 5.40 1.70
CA SER A 59 2.13 4.76 0.85
C SER A 59 2.16 5.31 -0.58
N ASN A 60 2.16 4.40 -1.56
CA ASN A 60 2.06 4.72 -2.97
C ASN A 60 0.96 3.87 -3.63
N VAL A 61 0.22 4.49 -4.54
CA VAL A 61 -0.73 3.78 -5.42
C VAL A 61 -0.23 3.96 -6.85
N VAL A 62 0.00 2.85 -7.55
CA VAL A 62 0.58 2.81 -8.89
C VAL A 62 -0.18 1.86 -9.80
N THR A 63 -0.04 2.08 -11.11
CA THR A 63 -0.49 1.14 -12.14
C THR A 63 0.41 -0.09 -12.16
N VAL A 64 -0.07 -1.19 -12.73
CA VAL A 64 0.71 -2.43 -12.91
C VAL A 64 1.96 -2.16 -13.72
N ALA A 65 1.85 -1.39 -14.80
CA ALA A 65 2.98 -1.05 -15.68
C ALA A 65 4.08 -0.20 -15.02
N LYS A 66 3.78 0.47 -13.90
CA LYS A 66 4.74 1.32 -13.19
C LYS A 66 5.49 0.58 -12.07
N MET A 67 4.94 -0.54 -11.59
CA MET A 67 5.57 -1.38 -10.58
C MET A 67 6.76 -2.11 -11.19
#